data_AF-A0A7W7KBV5-F1
#
_entry.id   AF-A0A7W7KBV5-F1
#
_cell.length_a   1.000
_cell.length_b   1.000
_cell.length_c   1.000
_cell.angle_alpha   90.00
_cell.angle_beta   90.00
_cell.angle_gamma   90.00
#
_symmetry.space_group_name_H-M   'P 1'
#
loop_
_entity.id
_entity.type
_entity.pdbx_description
1 polymer ?
#
loop_
_entity_poly.entity_id
_entity_poly.type
_entity_poly.pdbx_seq_one_letter_code
_entity_poly.pdbx_strand_id
1 'polypeptide(L)'
;MNRLLSPILADYGEHAVGFWCPGCKSSHVLAISGAGAIWGWNRDVDRPTFTPSVLFRTGHHIPSQVGKRCWCDANRERVEEGKEPYGFTCDICHSFVTEGRIAFLSDSTHALAGQTVDLPEWPI
;
A
#
# COMPACT_ATOMS: atom_id res chain seq x y z
N MET A 1 -6.57 9.14 -15.24
CA MET A 1 -5.84 9.89 -14.22
C MET A 1 -6.67 9.85 -12.94
N ASN A 2 -6.10 9.38 -11.85
CA ASN A 2 -6.75 9.51 -10.54
C ASN A 2 -6.86 11.00 -10.24
N ARG A 3 -8.02 11.46 -9.79
CA ARG A 3 -8.18 12.83 -9.34
C ARG A 3 -7.42 12.98 -8.02
N LEU A 4 -6.45 13.88 -7.98
CA LEU A 4 -5.73 14.17 -6.73
C LEU A 4 -6.55 15.15 -5.87
N LEU A 5 -6.61 14.88 -4.57
CA LEU A 5 -7.17 15.79 -3.56
C LEU A 5 -6.11 16.77 -3.05
N SER A 6 -4.86 16.31 -3.02
CA SER A 6 -3.63 17.05 -2.71
C SER A 6 -2.46 16.37 -3.44
N PRO A 7 -1.22 16.91 -3.38
CA PRO A 7 -0.07 16.24 -3.97
C PRO A 7 0.18 14.82 -3.42
N ILE A 8 -0.26 14.51 -2.20
CA ILE A 8 0.03 13.24 -1.51
C ILE A 8 -1.18 12.31 -1.35
N LEU A 9 -2.40 12.78 -1.65
CA LEU A 9 -3.63 12.03 -1.45
C LEU A 9 -4.53 12.08 -2.70
N ALA A 10 -5.01 10.92 -3.13
CA ALA A 10 -5.89 10.75 -4.29
C ALA A 10 -7.33 10.40 -3.90
N ASP A 11 -8.26 10.89 -4.70
CA ASP A 11 -9.67 10.54 -4.70
C ASP A 11 -9.88 9.18 -5.40
N TYR A 12 -10.46 8.22 -4.68
CA TYR A 12 -10.87 6.91 -5.21
C TYR A 12 -12.41 6.77 -5.23
N GLY A 13 -13.12 7.89 -5.27
CA GLY A 13 -14.57 7.97 -5.24
C GLY A 13 -15.10 8.30 -3.85
N GLU A 14 -16.43 8.33 -3.75
CA GLU A 14 -17.16 8.81 -2.55
C GLU A 14 -16.72 8.13 -1.24
N HIS A 15 -16.29 6.87 -1.33
CA HIS A 15 -16.07 6.03 -0.16
C HIS A 15 -14.60 5.65 0.07
N ALA A 16 -13.68 6.15 -0.74
CA ALA A 16 -12.28 5.73 -0.67
C ALA A 16 -11.31 6.86 -1.02
N VAL A 17 -10.17 6.84 -0.34
CA VAL A 17 -9.01 7.67 -0.67
C VAL A 17 -7.79 6.78 -0.81
N GLY A 18 -6.79 7.24 -1.53
CA GLY A 18 -5.53 6.52 -1.66
C GLY A 18 -4.33 7.41 -1.40
N PHE A 19 -3.22 6.81 -1.02
CA PHE A 19 -1.90 7.43 -0.98
C PHE A 19 -0.86 6.54 -1.69
N TRP A 20 0.24 7.13 -2.16
CA TRP A 20 1.34 6.36 -2.71
C TRP A 20 2.25 5.84 -1.59
N CYS A 21 2.44 4.52 -1.52
CA CYS A 21 3.34 3.91 -0.56
C CYS A 21 4.74 3.76 -1.18
N PRO A 22 5.79 4.45 -0.68
CA PRO A 22 7.15 4.30 -1.20
C PRO A 22 7.79 2.94 -0.87
N GLY A 23 7.27 2.24 0.15
CA GLY A 23 7.71 0.88 0.52
C GLY A 23 7.25 -0.16 -0.49
N CYS A 24 5.94 -0.20 -0.77
CA CYS A 24 5.34 -1.10 -1.76
C CYS A 24 5.49 -0.63 -3.21
N LYS A 25 5.85 0.64 -3.43
CA LYS A 25 5.87 1.29 -4.75
C LYS A 25 4.54 1.11 -5.48
N SER A 26 3.45 1.29 -4.74
CA SER A 26 2.08 1.14 -5.25
C SER A 26 1.10 2.00 -4.44
N SER A 27 -0.11 2.17 -4.96
CA SER A 27 -1.18 2.89 -4.27
C SER A 27 -1.79 2.03 -3.17
N HIS A 28 -1.90 2.59 -1.96
CA HIS A 28 -2.69 2.02 -0.87
C HIS A 28 -4.04 2.73 -0.80
N VAL A 29 -5.12 1.99 -1.05
CA VAL A 29 -6.48 2.52 -1.08
C VAL A 29 -7.22 2.11 0.18
N LEU A 30 -7.78 3.09 0.89
CA LEU A 30 -8.50 2.90 2.14
C LEU A 30 -9.97 3.24 1.95
N ALA A 31 -10.84 2.34 2.39
CA ALA A 31 -12.26 2.65 2.55
C ALA A 31 -12.44 3.54 3.79
N ILE A 32 -13.15 4.65 3.62
CA ILE A 32 -13.39 5.68 4.66
C ILE A 32 -14.89 5.86 4.99
N SER A 33 -15.75 5.10 4.32
CA SER A 33 -17.19 4.97 4.59
C SER A 33 -17.74 3.75 3.84
N GLY A 34 -18.98 3.36 4.10
CA GLY A 34 -19.67 2.29 3.35
C GLY A 34 -19.83 1.00 4.18
N ALA A 35 -19.61 -0.15 3.54
CA ALA A 35 -19.73 -1.47 4.16
C ALA A 35 -18.36 -2.19 4.19
N GLY A 36 -18.10 -2.95 5.25
CA GLY A 36 -16.85 -3.70 5.45
C GLY A 36 -15.90 -3.02 6.44
N ALA A 37 -14.60 -3.29 6.32
CA ALA A 37 -13.58 -2.64 7.12
C ALA A 37 -13.39 -1.19 6.67
N ILE A 38 -13.54 -0.25 7.60
CA ILE A 38 -13.51 1.19 7.34
C ILE A 38 -12.46 1.83 8.24
N TRP A 39 -11.61 2.67 7.65
CA TRP A 39 -10.65 3.49 8.37
C TRP A 39 -11.28 4.83 8.73
N GLY A 40 -11.07 5.28 9.97
CA GLY A 40 -11.24 6.66 10.35
C GLY A 40 -10.25 7.54 9.59
N TRP A 41 -10.68 8.73 9.19
CA TRP A 41 -9.87 9.73 8.52
C TRP A 41 -10.20 11.12 9.09
N ASN A 42 -9.17 11.90 9.41
CA ASN A 42 -9.32 13.27 9.91
C ASN A 42 -9.82 14.28 8.86
N ARG A 43 -10.04 13.87 7.61
CA ARG A 43 -10.47 14.71 6.47
C ARG A 43 -9.46 15.78 6.03
N ASP A 44 -8.25 15.74 6.58
CA ASP A 44 -7.14 16.57 6.11
C ASP A 44 -6.48 15.89 4.92
N VAL A 45 -6.40 16.59 3.80
CA VAL A 45 -5.82 16.10 2.55
C VAL A 45 -4.32 16.36 2.46
N ASP A 46 -3.81 17.37 3.18
CA ASP A 46 -2.41 17.77 3.17
C ASP A 46 -1.64 17.12 4.34
N ARG A 47 -2.34 16.77 5.42
CA ARG A 47 -1.80 16.11 6.62
C ARG A 47 -2.71 14.94 7.04
N PRO A 48 -2.93 13.94 6.17
CA PRO A 48 -3.86 12.86 6.46
C PRO A 48 -3.40 12.05 7.66
N THR A 49 -4.39 11.70 8.49
CA THR A 49 -4.25 10.74 9.58
C THR A 49 -5.35 9.69 9.43
N PHE A 50 -4.96 8.41 9.45
CA PHE A 50 -5.88 7.28 9.35
C PHE A 50 -5.82 6.41 10.61
N THR A 51 -6.98 5.91 11.05
CA THR A 51 -7.10 5.01 12.20
C THR A 51 -7.99 3.81 11.88
N PRO A 52 -7.66 2.59 12.33
CA PRO A 52 -6.44 2.18 13.04
C PRO A 52 -5.23 2.11 12.07
N SER A 53 -4.21 1.28 12.37
CA SER A 53 -3.13 1.02 11.43
C SER A 53 -3.65 0.52 10.08
N VAL A 54 -2.86 0.77 9.04
CA VAL A 54 -3.07 0.31 7.68
C VAL A 54 -2.30 -0.99 7.48
N LEU A 55 -2.99 -2.04 7.03
CA LEU A 55 -2.39 -3.34 6.73
C LEU A 55 -2.73 -3.77 5.29
N PHE A 56 -1.74 -3.71 4.43
CA PHE A 56 -1.81 -4.19 3.06
C PHE A 56 -1.04 -5.50 2.91
N ARG A 57 -1.66 -6.47 2.23
CA ARG A 57 -1.07 -7.78 1.92
C ARG A 57 -1.22 -8.04 0.43
N THR A 58 -0.12 -8.42 -0.22
CA THR A 58 -0.12 -8.78 -1.64
C THR A 58 0.44 -10.18 -1.86
N GLY A 59 0.03 -10.79 -2.97
CA GLY A 59 0.49 -12.12 -3.38
C GLY A 59 0.22 -13.21 -2.34
N HIS A 60 1.24 -14.02 -2.03
CA HIS A 60 1.08 -15.15 -1.11
C HIS A 60 0.80 -14.74 0.35
N HIS A 61 0.99 -13.47 0.72
CA HIS A 61 0.65 -12.98 2.04
C HIS A 61 -0.86 -12.78 2.24
N ILE A 62 -1.65 -12.83 1.17
CA ILE A 62 -3.11 -12.81 1.25
C ILE A 62 -3.58 -14.18 1.75
N PRO A 63 -4.37 -14.28 2.85
CA PRO A 63 -4.78 -15.56 3.41
C PRO A 63 -5.49 -16.49 2.41
N SER A 64 -6.29 -15.94 1.50
CA SER A 64 -6.99 -16.71 0.46
C SER A 64 -6.08 -17.23 -0.66
N GLN A 65 -4.79 -16.86 -0.66
CA GLN A 65 -3.78 -17.27 -1.65
C GLN A 65 -2.80 -18.33 -1.11
N VAL A 66 -2.90 -18.70 0.17
CA VAL A 66 -2.04 -19.73 0.77
C VAL A 66 -2.17 -21.05 0.00
N GLY A 67 -1.02 -21.65 -0.34
CA GLY A 67 -0.93 -22.92 -1.06
C GLY A 67 -1.23 -22.84 -2.57
N LYS A 68 -1.56 -21.65 -3.11
CA LYS A 68 -1.73 -21.45 -4.55
C LYS A 68 -0.42 -21.04 -5.21
N ARG A 69 -0.29 -21.34 -6.51
CA ARG A 69 0.84 -20.86 -7.32
C ARG A 69 0.92 -19.34 -7.23
N CYS A 70 2.08 -18.83 -6.85
CA CYS A 70 2.30 -17.43 -6.57
C CYS A 70 3.06 -16.75 -7.71
N TRP A 71 2.97 -15.42 -7.78
CA TRP A 71 3.86 -14.60 -8.61
C TRP A 71 5.34 -14.84 -8.29
N CYS A 72 5.68 -15.23 -7.05
CA CYS A 72 7.04 -15.67 -6.69
C CYS A 72 7.51 -16.85 -7.54
N ASP A 73 6.65 -17.85 -7.77
CA ASP A 73 7.00 -19.02 -8.57
C ASP A 73 7.18 -18.61 -10.04
N ALA A 74 6.25 -17.83 -10.58
CA ALA A 74 6.33 -17.32 -11.94
C ALA A 74 7.56 -16.44 -12.20
N ASN A 75 7.96 -15.61 -11.22
CA ASN A 75 9.17 -14.80 -11.31
C ASN A 75 10.43 -15.66 -11.26
N ARG A 76 10.49 -16.67 -10.38
CA ARG A 76 11.62 -17.62 -10.34
C ARG A 76 11.79 -18.31 -11.70
N GLU A 77 10.70 -18.84 -12.26
CA GLU A 77 10.73 -19.50 -13.58
C GLU A 77 11.17 -18.56 -14.69
N ARG A 78 10.71 -17.29 -14.71
CA ARG A 78 11.18 -16.30 -15.70
C ARG A 78 12.68 -16.02 -15.59
N VAL A 79 13.18 -15.87 -14.38
CA VAL A 79 14.61 -15.64 -14.15
C VAL A 79 15.43 -16.84 -14.59
N GLU A 80 14.96 -18.07 -14.32
CA GLU A 80 15.56 -19.31 -14.84
C GLU A 80 15.56 -19.37 -16.37
N GLU A 81 14.55 -18.80 -17.03
CA GLU A 81 14.48 -18.62 -18.48
C GLU A 81 15.32 -17.43 -19.01
N GLY A 82 16.09 -16.74 -18.15
CA GLY A 82 16.91 -15.58 -18.52
C GLY A 82 16.09 -14.32 -18.83
N LYS A 83 14.85 -14.23 -18.34
CA LYS A 83 13.96 -13.08 -18.51
C LYS A 83 13.90 -12.26 -17.23
N GLU A 84 13.70 -10.95 -17.39
CA GLU A 84 13.40 -10.07 -16.25
C GLU A 84 12.11 -10.54 -15.52
N PRO A 85 12.10 -10.47 -14.17
CA PRO A 85 10.91 -10.78 -13.40
C PRO A 85 9.82 -9.72 -13.65
N TYR A 86 8.58 -10.08 -13.38
CA TYR A 86 7.49 -9.11 -13.38
C TYR A 86 7.70 -8.08 -12.25
N GLY A 87 7.31 -6.82 -12.48
CA GLY A 87 7.41 -5.73 -11.51
C GLY A 87 6.44 -5.81 -10.32
N PHE A 88 5.95 -7.00 -9.97
CA PHE A 88 5.05 -7.23 -8.85
C PHE A 88 5.78 -8.00 -7.74
N THR A 89 5.71 -7.48 -6.52
CA THR A 89 6.28 -8.10 -5.32
C THR A 89 5.18 -8.53 -4.36
N CYS A 90 5.41 -9.67 -3.69
CA CYS A 90 4.55 -10.13 -2.59
C CYS A 90 5.05 -9.45 -1.33
N ASP A 91 4.21 -8.63 -0.69
CA ASP A 91 4.57 -7.84 0.46
C ASP A 91 3.48 -7.86 1.56
N ILE A 92 3.94 -7.70 2.79
CA ILE A 92 3.16 -7.17 3.90
C ILE A 92 3.64 -5.74 4.10
N CYS A 93 2.72 -4.78 4.07
CA CYS A 93 2.97 -3.42 4.54
C CYS A 93 2.02 -3.15 5.69
N HIS A 94 2.58 -2.94 6.86
CA HIS A 94 1.84 -2.58 8.06
C HIS A 94 2.37 -1.24 8.56
N SER A 95 1.51 -0.24 8.65
CA SER A 95 1.94 1.13 8.93
C SER A 95 0.89 1.95 9.66
N PHE A 96 1.34 2.95 10.41
CA PHE A 96 0.50 4.08 10.79
C PHE A 96 0.71 5.22 9.81
N VAL A 97 -0.38 5.92 9.47
CA VAL A 97 -0.32 7.15 8.69
C VAL A 97 -0.86 8.27 9.57
N THR A 98 -0.02 9.25 9.87
CA THR A 98 -0.33 10.31 10.83
C THR A 98 0.39 11.59 10.43
N GLU A 99 -0.36 12.70 10.38
CA GLU A 99 0.15 14.04 10.06
C GLU A 99 0.96 14.08 8.75
N GLY A 100 0.53 13.34 7.73
CA GLY A 100 1.22 13.32 6.43
C GLY A 100 2.47 12.45 6.37
N ARG A 101 2.69 11.56 7.36
CA ARG A 101 3.86 10.67 7.42
C ARG A 101 3.43 9.21 7.53
N ILE A 102 4.24 8.30 7.00
CA ILE A 102 4.07 6.86 7.14
C ILE A 102 5.10 6.34 8.14
N ALA A 103 4.64 5.75 9.24
CA ALA A 103 5.46 4.98 10.16
C ALA A 103 5.25 3.48 9.89
N PHE A 104 6.21 2.85 9.21
CA PHE A 104 6.18 1.42 8.92
C PHE A 104 6.54 0.61 10.15
N LEU A 105 5.73 -0.40 10.44
CA LEU A 105 5.95 -1.35 11.52
C LEU A 105 6.95 -2.42 11.09
N SER A 106 7.59 -3.04 12.08
CA SER A 106 8.68 -4.02 11.89
C SER A 106 8.22 -5.33 11.25
N ASP A 107 6.92 -5.58 11.18
CA ASP A 107 6.33 -6.74 10.50
C ASP A 107 6.01 -6.47 9.02
N SER A 108 6.39 -5.31 8.49
CA SER A 108 6.43 -5.07 7.04
C SER A 108 7.58 -5.86 6.40
N THR A 109 7.40 -6.33 5.16
CA THR A 109 8.40 -7.15 4.45
C THR A 109 9.24 -6.36 3.45
N HIS A 110 8.83 -5.14 3.10
CA HIS A 110 9.56 -4.27 2.18
C HIS A 110 10.73 -3.55 2.88
N ALA A 111 11.65 -2.98 2.09
CA ALA A 111 12.90 -2.36 2.58
C ALA A 111 12.72 -1.23 3.61
N LEU A 112 11.56 -0.56 3.65
CA LEU A 112 11.26 0.52 4.60
C LEU A 112 10.70 0.05 5.96
N ALA A 113 10.69 -1.26 6.25
CA ALA A 113 10.19 -1.78 7.52
C ALA A 113 10.89 -1.13 8.72
N GLY A 114 10.11 -0.74 9.74
CA GLY A 114 10.61 -0.04 10.94
C GLY A 114 11.03 1.41 10.73
N GLN A 115 10.87 1.97 9.52
CA GLN A 115 11.24 3.36 9.22
C GLN A 115 10.01 4.27 9.23
N THR A 116 10.24 5.56 9.48
CA THR A 116 9.23 6.60 9.31
C THR A 116 9.67 7.56 8.21
N VAL A 117 8.82 7.78 7.22
CA VAL A 117 9.08 8.66 6.08
C VAL A 117 7.89 9.59 5.87
N ASP A 118 8.11 10.70 5.17
CA ASP A 118 7.01 11.57 4.75
C ASP A 118 6.22 10.88 3.64
N LEU A 119 4.92 11.14 3.55
CA LEU A 119 4.13 10.72 2.40
C LEU A 119 4.69 11.41 1.15
N PRO A 120 5.16 10.65 0.16
CA PRO A 120 5.67 11.26 -1.07
C PRO A 120 4.51 11.84 -1.89
N GLU A 121 4.84 12.80 -2.74
CA GLU A 121 3.93 13.21 -3.80
C GLU A 121 3.58 12.01 -4.70
N TRP A 122 2.38 12.05 -5.25
CA TRP A 122 1.90 11.02 -6.16
C TRP A 122 2.79 10.96 -7.40
N PRO A 123 3.26 9.78 -7.83
CA PRO A 123 4.02 9.67 -9.07
C PRO A 123 3.09 9.94 -10.26
N ILE A 124 3.31 11.09 -10.91
CA ILE A 124 2.61 11.52 -12.15
C ILE A 124 3.32 11.03 -13.41
#